data_AF-A0A183CTT3-F1
#
_entry.id   AF-A0A183CTT3-F1
#
_cell.length_a   1.000
_cell.length_b   1.000
_cell.length_c   1.000
_cell.angle_alpha   90.00
_cell.angle_beta   90.00
_cell.angle_gamma   90.00
#
_symmetry.space_group_name_H-M   'P 1'
#
loop_
_entity.id
_entity.type
_entity.pdbx_description
1 polymer ?
#
loop_
_entity_poly.entity_id
_entity_poly.type
_entity_poly.pdbx_seq_one_letter_code
_entity_poly.pdbx_strand_id
1 'polypeptide(L)'
;IEVGTTFMAPKKPPGNEGIRGKVTTNLHLLDLTQKLTVHRYEVNVSGTITKQNGDHIVVGLTDATQHDYLNVDRRYLCRDVLKTFERKYEEMLKTSKNLLYYDLSHTLFALKDLRLPNGTVTDSFTCEEMPRQTVEGRKHFPQYTINITSVTAGGGQ
;
A
#
# COMPACT_ATOMS: atom_id res chain seq x y z
N ILE A 1 2.64 -32.58 -10.51
CA ILE A 1 3.09 -31.37 -9.76
C ILE A 1 2.08 -30.29 -10.11
N GLU A 2 1.25 -29.86 -9.15
CA GLU A 2 0.26 -28.81 -9.38
C GLU A 2 0.96 -27.45 -9.54
N VAL A 3 0.43 -26.62 -10.44
CA VAL A 3 0.92 -25.26 -10.69
C VAL A 3 0.87 -24.46 -9.37
N GLY A 4 2.00 -23.89 -8.95
CA GLY A 4 2.11 -23.09 -7.73
C GLY A 4 2.71 -23.82 -6.52
N THR A 5 3.01 -25.12 -6.63
CA THR A 5 3.73 -25.82 -5.56
C THR A 5 5.24 -25.53 -5.58
N THR A 6 5.72 -24.70 -4.67
CA THR A 6 7.16 -24.47 -4.46
C THR A 6 7.77 -25.61 -3.64
N PHE A 7 8.18 -26.68 -4.32
CA PHE A 7 9.03 -27.70 -3.72
C PHE A 7 10.49 -27.27 -3.80
N MET A 8 11.05 -26.80 -2.69
CA MET A 8 12.49 -26.61 -2.54
C MET A 8 13.10 -27.84 -1.87
N ALA A 9 14.21 -28.34 -2.41
CA ALA A 9 14.99 -29.37 -1.74
C ALA A 9 15.46 -28.85 -0.37
N PRO A 10 15.49 -29.70 0.67
CA PRO A 10 15.92 -29.30 2.00
C PRO A 10 17.36 -28.78 1.99
N LYS A 11 17.64 -27.78 2.83
CA LYS A 11 18.98 -27.22 2.98
C LYS A 11 19.96 -28.31 3.45
N LYS A 12 21.07 -28.46 2.72
CA LYS A 12 22.18 -29.35 3.14
C LYS A 12 22.77 -28.86 4.48
N PRO A 13 23.29 -29.78 5.32
CA PRO A 13 23.95 -29.38 6.56
C PRO A 13 25.16 -28.45 6.29
N PRO A 14 25.54 -27.61 7.27
CA PRO A 14 26.76 -26.81 7.16
C PRO A 14 28.00 -27.68 6.87
N GLY A 15 28.93 -27.15 6.08
CA GLY A 15 30.22 -27.81 5.83
C GLY A 15 31.13 -27.75 7.05
N ASN A 16 32.00 -28.76 7.18
CA ASN A 16 32.93 -28.90 8.32
C ASN A 16 34.40 -28.63 7.97
N GLU A 17 34.70 -28.44 6.69
CA GLU A 17 36.06 -28.24 6.19
C GLU A 17 36.43 -26.75 6.14
N GLY A 18 37.73 -26.45 6.31
CA GLY A 18 38.29 -25.10 6.20
C GLY A 18 38.71 -24.47 7.53
N ILE A 19 39.43 -23.34 7.43
CA ILE A 19 39.91 -22.57 8.58
C ILE A 19 38.76 -21.69 9.09
N ARG A 20 38.48 -21.76 10.39
CA ARG A 20 37.45 -20.92 11.03
C ARG A 20 37.95 -19.49 11.16
N GLY A 21 37.13 -18.53 10.74
CA GLY A 21 37.39 -17.10 10.88
C GLY A 21 36.17 -16.36 11.42
N LYS A 22 36.40 -15.20 12.03
CA LYS A 22 35.32 -14.27 12.39
C LYS A 22 35.01 -13.41 11.16
N VAL A 23 33.74 -13.34 10.79
CA VAL A 23 33.24 -12.51 9.68
C VAL A 23 32.22 -11.54 10.25
N THR A 24 32.37 -10.26 9.90
CA THR A 24 31.34 -9.24 10.15
C THR A 24 30.59 -9.02 8.85
N THR A 25 29.26 -8.99 8.92
CA THR A 25 28.37 -8.73 7.78
C THR A 25 27.54 -7.49 8.06
N ASN A 26 26.90 -6.95 7.02
CA ASN A 26 25.89 -5.91 7.12
C ASN A 26 24.50 -6.46 7.52
N LEU A 27 24.46 -7.59 8.23
CA LEU A 27 23.22 -8.18 8.71
C LEU A 27 22.91 -7.64 10.11
N HIS A 28 21.70 -7.09 10.24
CA HIS A 28 21.18 -6.59 11.50
C HIS A 28 20.12 -7.56 12.01
N LEU A 29 20.31 -8.04 13.25
CA LEU A 29 19.30 -8.87 13.91
C LEU A 29 18.13 -7.98 14.32
N LEU A 30 16.95 -8.27 13.81
CA LEU A 30 15.71 -7.66 14.27
C LEU A 30 15.09 -8.56 15.33
N ASP A 31 14.87 -8.01 16.52
CA ASP A 31 14.16 -8.70 17.58
C ASP A 31 12.63 -8.57 17.36
N LEU A 32 12.01 -9.66 16.94
CA LEU A 32 10.57 -9.78 16.73
C LEU A 32 9.90 -10.63 17.82
N THR A 33 10.52 -10.76 18.99
CA THR A 33 9.97 -11.57 20.10
C THR A 33 8.66 -11.02 20.66
N GLN A 34 8.40 -9.72 20.51
CA GLN A 34 7.11 -9.15 20.84
C GLN A 34 6.08 -9.54 19.77
N LYS A 35 5.06 -10.30 20.19
CA LYS A 35 3.90 -10.59 19.35
C LYS A 35 3.07 -9.32 19.21
N LEU A 36 3.27 -8.61 18.10
CA LEU A 36 2.47 -7.46 17.72
C LEU A 36 1.38 -7.91 16.76
N THR A 37 0.14 -7.48 17.02
CA THR A 37 -0.94 -7.61 16.06
C THR A 37 -0.77 -6.53 14.99
N VAL A 38 -0.64 -6.96 13.74
CA VAL A 38 -0.62 -6.06 12.58
C VAL A 38 -1.95 -6.21 11.86
N HIS A 39 -2.70 -5.11 11.79
CA HIS A 39 -3.94 -5.02 11.03
C HIS A 39 -3.61 -4.68 9.58
N ARG A 40 -4.20 -5.42 8.64
CA ARG A 40 -4.00 -5.22 7.21
C ARG A 40 -5.28 -4.66 6.61
N TYR A 41 -5.13 -3.66 5.75
CA TYR A 41 -6.19 -3.05 4.98
C TYR A 41 -5.83 -3.07 3.51
N GLU A 42 -6.84 -3.31 2.68
CA GLU A 42 -6.75 -3.16 1.24
C GLU A 42 -7.01 -1.70 0.88
N VAL A 43 -6.17 -1.14 0.02
CA VAL A 43 -6.26 0.23 -0.47
C VAL A 43 -6.45 0.19 -1.97
N ASN A 44 -7.50 0.83 -2.46
CA ASN A 44 -7.76 1.00 -3.89
C ASN A 44 -7.85 2.50 -4.18
N VAL A 45 -7.02 2.98 -5.09
CA VAL A 45 -6.98 4.38 -5.49
C VAL A 45 -7.30 4.45 -6.97
N SER A 46 -8.20 5.36 -7.35
CA SER A 46 -8.54 5.63 -8.74
C SER A 46 -8.60 7.13 -9.03
N GLY A 47 -8.42 7.49 -10.30
CA GLY A 47 -8.62 8.84 -10.80
C GLY A 47 -9.72 8.86 -11.86
N THR A 48 -10.48 9.95 -11.93
CA THR A 48 -11.53 10.13 -12.94
C THR A 48 -11.06 11.12 -14.01
N ILE A 49 -11.20 10.76 -15.30
CA ILE A 49 -10.99 11.68 -16.44
C ILE A 49 -12.27 11.89 -17.22
N THR A 50 -12.45 13.09 -17.76
CA THR A 50 -13.49 13.39 -18.74
C THR A 50 -12.89 13.39 -20.13
N LYS A 51 -13.40 12.53 -21.01
CA LYS A 51 -13.04 12.49 -22.43
C LYS A 51 -13.59 13.70 -23.18
N GLN A 52 -13.06 13.94 -24.38
CA GLN A 52 -13.53 15.01 -25.27
C GLN A 52 -15.01 14.87 -25.68
N ASN A 53 -15.56 13.65 -25.67
CA ASN A 53 -16.97 13.38 -25.94
C ASN A 53 -17.88 13.55 -24.70
N GLY A 54 -17.34 13.96 -23.56
CA GLY A 54 -18.07 14.14 -22.30
C GLY A 54 -18.14 12.90 -21.41
N ASP A 55 -17.68 11.73 -21.86
CA ASP A 55 -17.70 10.51 -21.05
C ASP A 55 -16.69 10.57 -19.89
N HIS A 56 -17.08 10.01 -18.74
CA HIS A 56 -16.18 9.84 -17.60
C HIS A 56 -15.57 8.43 -17.58
N ILE A 57 -14.24 8.34 -17.48
CA ILE A 57 -13.53 7.07 -17.25
C ILE A 57 -12.92 7.08 -15.86
N VAL A 58 -13.05 5.96 -15.15
CA VAL A 58 -12.30 5.68 -13.92
C VAL A 58 -11.06 4.89 -14.28
N VAL A 59 -9.90 5.41 -13.89
CA VAL A 59 -8.59 4.78 -14.09
C VAL A 59 -8.08 4.32 -12.73
N GLY A 60 -7.90 3.01 -12.57
CA GLY A 60 -7.23 2.44 -11.39
C GLY A 60 -5.77 2.87 -11.33
N LEU A 61 -5.33 3.35 -10.17
CA LEU A 61 -3.95 3.77 -9.93
C LEU A 61 -3.15 2.73 -9.12
N THR A 62 -3.86 1.85 -8.42
CA THR A 62 -3.26 0.78 -7.61
C THR A 62 -2.86 -0.42 -8.47
N ASP A 63 -3.70 -0.82 -9.42
CA ASP A 63 -3.41 -1.90 -10.38
C ASP A 63 -2.71 -1.41 -11.65
N ALA A 64 -2.00 -2.33 -12.33
CA ALA A 64 -1.60 -2.13 -13.71
C ALA A 64 -2.84 -2.21 -14.62
N THR A 65 -3.14 -1.14 -15.34
CA THR A 65 -4.29 -1.05 -16.25
C THR A 65 -3.85 -0.79 -17.68
N GLN A 66 -4.77 -0.98 -18.63
CA GLN A 66 -4.54 -0.59 -20.03
C GLN A 66 -4.23 0.91 -20.22
N HIS A 67 -4.51 1.72 -19.20
CA HIS A 67 -4.29 3.17 -19.18
C HIS A 67 -3.02 3.58 -18.42
N ASP A 68 -2.10 2.64 -18.14
CA ASP A 68 -0.86 2.89 -17.38
C ASP A 68 0.05 3.96 -18.03
N TYR A 69 -0.07 4.19 -19.35
CA TYR A 69 0.64 5.28 -20.04
C TYR A 69 0.25 6.68 -19.53
N LEU A 70 -0.92 6.82 -18.90
CA LEU A 70 -1.36 8.07 -18.25
C LEU A 70 -0.71 8.27 -16.87
N ASN A 71 0.02 7.29 -16.33
CA ASN A 71 0.36 7.20 -14.91
C ASN A 71 1.85 6.93 -14.66
N VAL A 72 2.74 7.80 -15.18
CA VAL A 72 4.20 7.68 -15.00
C VAL A 72 4.62 7.70 -13.51
N ASP A 73 3.81 8.32 -12.63
CA ASP A 73 4.10 8.55 -11.20
C ASP A 73 3.08 7.92 -10.23
N ARG A 74 2.44 6.80 -10.59
CA ARG A 74 1.33 6.19 -9.80
C ARG A 74 1.59 6.05 -8.29
N ARG A 75 2.79 5.62 -7.89
CA ARG A 75 3.15 5.45 -6.46
C ARG A 75 3.13 6.77 -5.70
N TYR A 76 3.58 7.85 -6.34
CA TYR A 76 3.55 9.17 -5.73
C TYR A 76 2.12 9.71 -5.63
N LEU A 77 1.28 9.47 -6.65
CA LEU A 77 -0.14 9.82 -6.61
C LEU A 77 -0.85 9.09 -5.48
N CYS A 78 -0.71 7.76 -5.39
CA CYS A 78 -1.30 6.98 -4.30
C CYS A 78 -0.83 7.45 -2.92
N ARG A 79 0.46 7.74 -2.76
CA ARG A 79 1.01 8.29 -1.51
C ARG A 79 0.37 9.63 -1.17
N ASP A 80 0.24 10.52 -2.14
CA ASP A 80 -0.27 11.86 -1.91
C ASP A 80 -1.78 11.84 -1.63
N VAL A 81 -2.56 10.94 -2.28
CA VAL A 81 -3.96 10.68 -1.95
C VAL A 81 -4.08 10.17 -0.51
N LEU A 82 -3.25 9.19 -0.11
CA LEU A 82 -3.27 8.69 1.25
C LEU A 82 -2.91 9.79 2.27
N LYS A 83 -1.94 10.66 1.97
CA LYS A 83 -1.61 11.78 2.86
C LYS A 83 -2.77 12.77 3.02
N THR A 84 -3.52 13.02 1.95
CA THR A 84 -4.72 13.86 2.03
C THR A 84 -5.80 13.18 2.88
N PHE A 85 -5.99 11.87 2.69
CA PHE A 85 -6.87 11.07 3.54
C PHE A 85 -6.44 11.13 5.02
N GLU A 86 -5.16 10.93 5.32
CA GLU A 86 -4.63 10.97 6.68
C GLU A 86 -4.88 12.32 7.36
N ARG A 87 -4.77 13.42 6.60
CA ARG A 87 -5.06 14.76 7.10
C ARG A 87 -6.54 14.97 7.39
N LYS A 88 -7.43 14.51 6.51
CA LYS A 88 -8.89 14.64 6.70
C LYS A 88 -9.37 13.80 7.88
N TYR A 89 -8.79 12.62 8.07
CA TYR A 89 -9.13 11.69 9.13
C TYR A 89 -8.13 11.72 10.30
N GLU A 90 -7.43 12.85 10.50
CA GLU A 90 -6.37 12.95 11.50
C GLU A 90 -6.87 12.56 12.90
N GLU A 91 -8.06 13.00 13.30
CA GLU A 91 -8.65 12.65 14.61
C GLU A 91 -8.89 11.13 14.77
N MET A 92 -9.36 10.46 13.72
CA MET A 92 -9.55 9.01 13.71
C MET A 92 -8.19 8.29 13.84
N LEU A 93 -7.19 8.78 13.10
CA LEU A 93 -5.87 8.17 13.00
C LEU A 93 -4.90 8.57 14.13
N LYS A 94 -5.19 9.65 14.88
CA LYS A 94 -4.41 10.11 16.05
C LYS A 94 -4.29 9.00 17.09
N THR A 95 -5.36 8.21 17.26
CA THR A 95 -5.35 7.07 18.17
C THR A 95 -4.35 5.98 17.75
N SER A 96 -4.07 5.86 16.45
CA SER A 96 -3.09 4.96 15.83
C SER A 96 -1.62 5.43 15.99
N LYS A 97 -1.38 6.61 16.58
CA LYS A 97 -0.04 7.17 16.88
C LYS A 97 0.95 7.12 15.70
N ASN A 98 0.49 7.33 14.46
CA ASN A 98 1.31 7.31 13.25
C ASN A 98 1.97 5.96 12.91
N LEU A 99 1.50 4.84 13.47
CA LEU A 99 2.02 3.52 13.13
C LEU A 99 1.27 2.95 11.92
N LEU A 100 1.29 3.71 10.82
CA LEU A 100 0.76 3.35 9.53
C LEU A 100 1.91 3.12 8.56
N TYR A 101 1.89 1.99 7.86
CA TYR A 101 2.80 1.71 6.78
C TYR A 101 1.99 1.40 5.53
N TYR A 102 2.15 2.21 4.49
CA TYR A 102 1.53 1.99 3.19
C TYR A 102 2.59 1.55 2.18
N ASP A 103 2.30 0.46 1.47
CA ASP A 103 3.19 -0.09 0.43
C ASP A 103 3.22 0.74 -0.88
N LEU A 104 2.49 1.86 -0.91
CA LEU A 104 2.31 2.74 -2.07
C LEU A 104 1.55 2.09 -3.24
N SER A 105 0.82 1.01 -2.95
CA SER A 105 0.04 0.22 -3.90
C SER A 105 -1.28 -0.21 -3.25
N HIS A 106 -1.41 -1.44 -2.76
CA HIS A 106 -2.69 -2.01 -2.32
C HIS A 106 -2.81 -2.23 -0.83
N THR A 107 -1.74 -2.03 -0.06
CA THR A 107 -1.72 -2.52 1.33
C THR A 107 -1.33 -1.44 2.30
N LEU A 108 -2.25 -1.15 3.21
CA LEU A 108 -2.00 -0.35 4.40
C LEU A 108 -1.92 -1.27 5.62
N PHE A 109 -0.89 -1.09 6.41
CA PHE A 109 -0.68 -1.81 7.67
C PHE A 109 -0.80 -0.84 8.83
N ALA A 110 -1.47 -1.28 9.90
CA ALA A 110 -1.59 -0.52 11.12
C ALA A 110 -1.32 -1.40 12.34
N LEU A 111 -0.62 -0.88 13.35
CA LEU A 111 -0.45 -1.59 14.63
C LEU A 111 -1.67 -1.47 15.56
N LYS A 112 -2.63 -0.62 15.21
CA LYS A 112 -3.92 -0.52 15.88
C LYS A 112 -5.03 -0.61 14.85
N ASP A 113 -6.14 -1.19 15.27
CA ASP A 113 -7.34 -1.22 14.44
C ASP A 113 -7.84 0.20 14.19
N LEU A 114 -7.97 0.55 12.91
CA LEU A 114 -8.54 1.81 12.43
C LEU A 114 -10.04 1.96 12.74
N ARG A 115 -10.73 0.87 13.11
CA ARG A 115 -12.17 0.86 13.45
C ARG A 115 -13.02 1.52 12.36
N LEU A 116 -12.77 1.13 11.12
CA LEU A 116 -13.50 1.65 9.95
C LEU A 116 -15.01 1.34 10.11
N PRO A 117 -15.90 2.34 9.94
CA PRO A 117 -17.34 2.10 9.95
C PRO A 117 -17.71 1.06 8.88
N ASN A 118 -18.41 -0.01 9.27
CA ASN A 118 -18.78 -1.12 8.36
C ASN A 118 -17.59 -1.83 7.68
N GLY A 119 -16.37 -1.67 8.20
CA GLY A 119 -15.17 -2.31 7.65
C GLY A 119 -14.63 -1.68 6.37
N THR A 120 -15.18 -0.57 5.88
CA THR A 120 -14.69 0.14 4.70
C THR A 120 -14.89 1.64 4.81
N VAL A 121 -14.00 2.42 4.21
CA VAL A 121 -14.14 3.87 4.07
C VAL A 121 -13.82 4.24 2.63
N THR A 122 -14.68 5.06 2.02
CA THR A 122 -14.47 5.59 0.68
C THR A 122 -14.56 7.10 0.74
N ASP A 123 -13.63 7.76 0.08
CA ASP A 123 -13.60 9.21 0.01
C ASP A 123 -12.98 9.69 -1.30
N SER A 124 -13.29 10.93 -1.69
CA SER A 124 -12.79 11.54 -2.90
C SER A 124 -12.13 12.87 -2.62
N PHE A 125 -11.04 13.14 -3.33
CA PHE A 125 -10.25 14.36 -3.22
C PHE A 125 -10.03 14.97 -4.59
N THR A 126 -10.12 16.29 -4.65
CA THR A 126 -9.74 17.07 -5.83
C THR A 126 -8.23 17.22 -5.92
N CYS A 127 -7.72 17.52 -7.11
CA CYS A 127 -6.30 17.87 -7.31
C CYS A 127 -5.82 18.99 -6.36
N GLU A 128 -6.70 19.94 -6.03
CA GLU A 128 -6.35 21.12 -5.23
C GLU A 128 -6.05 20.78 -3.77
N GLU A 129 -6.70 19.74 -3.25
CA GLU A 129 -6.51 19.26 -1.87
C GLU A 129 -5.20 18.49 -1.68
N MET A 130 -4.50 18.12 -2.77
CA MET A 130 -3.30 17.30 -2.70
C MET A 130 -2.03 18.13 -2.43
N PRO A 131 -1.13 17.67 -1.53
CA PRO A 131 0.02 18.46 -1.03
C PRO A 131 1.12 18.76 -2.07
N ARG A 132 1.06 18.19 -3.27
CA ARG A 132 2.14 18.23 -4.27
C ARG A 132 1.62 18.79 -5.59
N GLN A 133 1.52 20.11 -5.71
CA GLN A 133 1.09 20.79 -6.95
C GLN A 133 2.22 21.06 -7.98
N THR A 134 3.46 20.62 -7.74
CA THR A 134 4.66 21.21 -8.41
C THR A 134 5.40 20.36 -9.45
N VAL A 135 4.71 19.57 -10.27
CA VAL A 135 5.35 19.05 -11.50
C VAL A 135 4.37 19.22 -12.64
N GLU A 136 4.82 19.81 -13.74
CA GLU A 136 4.08 20.18 -14.97
C GLU A 136 3.32 19.01 -15.65
N GLY A 137 3.31 17.80 -15.08
CA GLY A 137 2.56 16.64 -15.54
C GLY A 137 1.32 16.25 -14.72
N ARG A 138 0.88 17.04 -13.72
CA ARG A 138 -0.07 16.56 -12.69
C ARG A 138 -1.57 16.83 -12.89
N LYS A 139 -1.99 17.46 -13.98
CA LYS A 139 -3.43 17.65 -14.29
C LYS A 139 -3.97 16.52 -15.18
N HIS A 140 -3.88 15.28 -14.71
CA HIS A 140 -4.48 14.17 -15.45
C HIS A 140 -5.89 13.86 -14.97
N PHE A 141 -6.13 13.90 -13.65
CA PHE A 141 -7.43 13.58 -13.07
C PHE A 141 -7.97 14.76 -12.24
N PRO A 142 -9.11 15.38 -12.57
CA PRO A 142 -9.75 16.38 -11.70
C PRO A 142 -10.06 15.86 -10.29
N GLN A 143 -10.32 14.56 -10.16
CA GLN A 143 -10.72 13.92 -8.90
C GLN A 143 -10.03 12.57 -8.76
N TYR A 144 -9.66 12.26 -7.52
CA TYR A 144 -9.17 10.97 -7.07
C TYR A 144 -10.14 10.38 -6.05
N THR A 145 -10.29 9.07 -6.05
CA THR A 145 -11.08 8.34 -5.05
C THR A 145 -10.18 7.32 -4.38
N ILE A 146 -10.25 7.24 -3.05
CA ILE A 146 -9.62 6.20 -2.25
C ILE A 146 -10.70 5.35 -1.58
N ASN A 147 -10.52 4.04 -1.64
CA ASN A 147 -11.26 3.06 -0.86
C ASN A 147 -10.27 2.31 0.03
N ILE A 148 -10.53 2.27 1.34
CA ILE A 148 -9.76 1.49 2.31
C ILE A 148 -10.70 0.49 2.96
N THR A 149 -10.38 -0.79 2.83
CA THR A 149 -11.22 -1.89 3.34
C THR A 149 -10.44 -2.76 4.31
N SER A 150 -11.04 -3.08 5.45
CA SER A 150 -10.48 -4.00 6.43
C SER A 150 -10.38 -5.39 5.83
N VAL A 151 -9.18 -5.97 5.85
CA VAL A 151 -9.02 -7.37 5.51
C VAL A 151 -9.31 -8.14 6.79
N THR A 152 -10.54 -8.61 6.94
CA THR A 152 -10.81 -9.66 7.92
C THR A 152 -9.87 -10.82 7.59
N ALA A 153 -9.07 -11.25 8.55
CA ALA A 153 -8.29 -12.47 8.40
C ALA A 153 -9.28 -13.59 8.06
N GLY A 154 -9.33 -13.95 6.78
CA GLY A 154 -10.09 -15.11 6.34
C GLY A 154 -9.59 -16.27 7.17
N GLY A 155 -10.50 -16.89 7.92
CA GLY A 155 -10.25 -18.20 8.50
C GLY A 155 -9.79 -19.11 7.39
N GLY A 156 -8.53 -19.52 7.45
CA GLY A 156 -8.08 -20.70 6.73
C GLY A 156 -8.92 -21.86 7.25
N GLN A 157 -9.62 -22.53 6.32
CA GLN A 157 -10.24 -23.83 6.52
C GLN A 157 -9.23 -24.85 7.07
#